data_AF-A0AAE2XTU0-F1
#
_entry.id   AF-A0AAE2XTU0-F1
#
_cell.length_a   1.000
_cell.length_b   1.000
_cell.length_c   1.000
_cell.angle_alpha   90.00
_cell.angle_beta   90.00
_cell.angle_gamma   90.00
#
_symmetry.space_group_name_H-M   'P 1'
#
loop_
_entity.id
_entity.type
_entity.pdbx_description
1 polymer ?
#
loop_
_entity_poly.entity_id
_entity_poly.type
_entity_poly.pdbx_seq_one_letter_code
_entity_poly.pdbx_strand_id
1 'polypeptide(L)'
;MGEEKREGHYKNIYEAYLRKATALLLMLGESGKGEKKGRYGKEDYKRELTDWIYKKVNERKENICSRCEKHLEVLKAAYASAGKHVVTCDITSTSRVIVDISSPFAWLIDEVGLAWDSLLDAPIISGIKGAVRAAAEWMDNAQLVEALFGKAKDEKEAHLSLLSFTEAYPVKSRNELIVRDVITPMYSLERGTVEEHRAEPTPVNFIAINKGVKFRFLVILNSDYYEKLTSDVKSLLGENYPQNVVSKLEKYVKKAVEEIGVGGKTSSGYGSFTFTSIKLEGEVKA
;
A
#
# COMPACT_ATOMS: atom_id res chain seq x y z
N MET A 1 -38.75 -2.56 15.03
CA MET A 1 -38.98 -2.99 13.63
C MET A 1 -38.98 -1.79 12.66
N GLY A 2 -38.05 -0.84 12.84
CA GLY A 2 -38.07 0.45 12.14
C GLY A 2 -36.70 1.05 11.78
N GLU A 3 -35.59 0.36 12.06
CA GLU A 3 -34.23 0.83 11.73
C GLU A 3 -33.58 0.07 10.56
N GLU A 4 -34.06 -1.12 10.21
CA GLU A 4 -33.51 -1.94 9.11
C GLU A 4 -33.87 -1.43 7.69
N LYS A 5 -34.72 -0.40 7.55
CA LYS A 5 -35.20 0.08 6.24
C LYS A 5 -34.50 1.34 5.71
N ARG A 6 -33.39 1.77 6.30
CA ARG A 6 -32.52 2.85 5.75
C ARG A 6 -31.09 2.39 5.42
N GLU A 7 -30.86 1.09 5.20
CA GLU A 7 -29.56 0.52 4.81
C GLU A 7 -29.39 0.37 3.29
N GLY A 8 -29.91 1.33 2.51
CA GLY A 8 -29.96 1.27 1.04
C GLY A 8 -28.90 2.06 0.27
N HIS A 9 -27.89 2.65 0.92
CA HIS A 9 -26.76 3.28 0.24
C HIS A 9 -25.48 2.56 0.67
N TYR A 10 -24.66 2.12 -0.28
CA TYR A 10 -23.36 1.48 -0.03
C TYR A 10 -22.51 2.35 0.90
N LYS A 11 -22.62 2.14 2.22
CA LYS A 11 -21.78 2.83 3.19
C LYS A 11 -20.35 2.36 2.97
N ASN A 12 -19.51 3.32 2.63
CA ASN A 12 -18.06 3.19 2.54
C ASN A 12 -17.50 2.55 3.82
N ILE A 13 -16.59 1.57 3.72
CA ILE A 13 -16.03 0.86 4.88
C ILE A 13 -15.29 1.82 5.79
N TYR A 14 -14.54 2.79 5.24
CA TYR A 14 -13.84 3.80 6.04
C TYR A 14 -14.81 4.65 6.89
N GLU A 15 -15.89 5.17 6.29
CA GLU A 15 -16.91 5.93 7.02
C GLU A 15 -17.62 5.07 8.08
N ALA A 16 -17.94 3.82 7.73
CA ALA A 16 -18.57 2.87 8.64
C ALA A 16 -17.64 2.47 9.79
N TYR A 17 -16.32 2.37 9.54
CA TYR A 17 -15.29 2.14 10.55
C TYR A 17 -15.28 3.28 11.58
N LEU A 18 -15.24 4.54 11.12
CA LEU A 18 -15.26 5.69 12.03
C LEU A 18 -16.52 5.69 12.90
N ARG A 19 -17.69 5.46 12.31
CA ARG A 19 -18.96 5.38 13.05
C ARG A 19 -18.97 4.24 14.07
N LYS A 20 -18.48 3.06 13.68
CA LYS A 20 -18.39 1.90 14.58
C LYS A 20 -17.42 2.20 15.72
N ALA A 21 -16.26 2.75 15.44
CA ALA A 21 -15.28 3.15 16.46
C ALA A 21 -15.87 4.18 17.43
N THR A 22 -16.51 5.25 16.93
CA THR A 22 -17.17 6.25 17.77
C THR A 22 -18.23 5.62 18.67
N ALA A 23 -19.09 4.74 18.15
CA ALA A 23 -20.10 4.06 18.94
C ALA A 23 -19.49 3.20 20.06
N LEU A 24 -18.43 2.44 19.76
CA LEU A 24 -17.75 1.62 20.76
C LEU A 24 -16.97 2.47 21.80
N LEU A 25 -16.42 3.62 21.40
CA LEU A 25 -15.77 4.57 22.32
C LEU A 25 -16.77 5.20 23.30
N LEU A 26 -17.99 5.51 22.86
CA LEU A 26 -19.05 5.99 23.75
C LEU A 26 -19.41 4.94 24.81
N MET A 27 -19.55 3.66 24.41
CA MET A 27 -19.79 2.55 25.34
C MET A 27 -18.67 2.39 26.37
N LEU A 28 -17.41 2.59 25.94
CA LEU A 28 -16.24 2.59 26.82
C LEU A 28 -16.28 3.76 27.83
N GLY A 29 -16.70 4.94 27.39
CA GLY A 29 -16.81 6.15 28.23
C GLY A 29 -17.95 6.08 29.25
N GLU A 30 -19.12 5.55 28.86
CA GLU A 30 -20.28 5.36 29.75
C GLU A 30 -20.00 4.30 30.81
N SER A 31 -19.32 3.23 30.41
CA SER A 31 -18.81 2.20 31.30
C SER A 31 -18.01 2.82 32.44
N GLY A 32 -17.21 3.86 32.20
CA GLY A 32 -16.40 4.63 33.16
C GLY A 32 -17.10 5.21 34.40
N LYS A 33 -18.43 5.41 34.36
CA LYS A 33 -19.18 6.22 35.34
C LYS A 33 -19.97 5.44 36.41
N GLY A 34 -20.01 4.11 36.37
CA GLY A 34 -20.74 3.29 37.36
C GLY A 34 -19.93 2.17 38.02
N GLU A 35 -20.02 2.04 39.34
CA GLU A 35 -19.52 0.89 40.10
C GLU A 35 -20.38 -0.35 39.82
N LYS A 36 -19.96 -1.22 38.89
CA LYS A 36 -20.45 -2.61 38.78
C LYS A 36 -19.52 -3.47 37.91
N LYS A 37 -19.29 -4.72 38.33
CA LYS A 37 -18.59 -5.79 37.60
C LYS A 37 -19.30 -6.07 36.25
N GLY A 38 -18.54 -6.20 35.16
CA GLY A 38 -19.05 -6.45 33.79
C GLY A 38 -18.91 -5.28 32.82
N ARG A 39 -17.91 -4.41 33.02
CA ARG A 39 -17.74 -3.11 32.37
C ARG A 39 -17.03 -3.29 31.02
N TYR A 40 -17.58 -2.71 29.94
CA TYR A 40 -17.00 -2.79 28.58
C TYR A 40 -15.58 -2.21 28.61
N GLY A 41 -14.59 -3.05 28.37
CA GLY A 41 -13.18 -2.71 28.54
C GLY A 41 -12.51 -2.24 27.25
N LYS A 42 -11.27 -1.72 27.37
CA LYS A 42 -10.42 -1.42 26.22
C LYS A 42 -10.18 -2.64 25.33
N GLU A 43 -10.01 -3.82 25.94
CA GLU A 43 -9.81 -5.06 25.19
C GLU A 43 -11.06 -5.52 24.44
N ASP A 44 -12.25 -5.29 25.00
CA ASP A 44 -13.51 -5.54 24.29
C ASP A 44 -13.65 -4.61 23.09
N TYR A 45 -13.36 -3.32 23.29
CA TYR A 45 -13.30 -2.31 22.24
C TYR A 45 -12.37 -2.74 21.08
N LYS A 46 -11.13 -3.08 21.39
CA LYS A 46 -10.13 -3.49 20.38
C LYS A 46 -10.59 -4.73 19.63
N ARG A 47 -11.01 -5.77 20.36
CA ARG A 47 -11.46 -7.04 19.78
C ARG A 47 -12.65 -6.84 18.86
N GLU A 48 -13.68 -6.13 19.31
CA GLU A 48 -14.89 -5.90 18.50
C GLU A 48 -14.63 -5.05 17.26
N LEU A 49 -13.81 -4.00 17.38
CA LEU A 49 -13.48 -3.15 16.24
C LEU A 49 -12.64 -3.91 15.21
N THR A 50 -11.62 -4.65 15.67
CA THR A 50 -10.78 -5.51 14.82
C THR A 50 -11.61 -6.57 14.11
N ASP A 51 -12.50 -7.25 14.84
CA ASP A 51 -13.40 -8.26 14.30
C ASP A 51 -14.36 -7.70 13.25
N TRP A 52 -14.89 -6.51 13.50
CA TRP A 52 -15.79 -5.84 12.58
C TRP A 52 -15.06 -5.47 11.28
N ILE A 53 -13.85 -4.89 11.37
CA ILE A 53 -13.04 -4.53 10.18
C ILE A 53 -12.71 -5.80 9.39
N TYR A 54 -12.16 -6.83 10.07
CA TYR A 54 -11.81 -8.10 9.44
C TYR A 54 -12.99 -8.71 8.67
N LYS A 55 -14.17 -8.77 9.28
CA LYS A 55 -15.37 -9.30 8.62
C LYS A 55 -15.79 -8.42 7.45
N LYS A 56 -15.93 -7.11 7.65
CA LYS A 56 -16.49 -6.21 6.63
C LYS A 56 -15.64 -6.08 5.37
N VAL A 57 -14.32 -6.01 5.51
CA VAL A 57 -13.42 -5.92 4.37
C VAL A 57 -13.42 -7.25 3.60
N ASN A 58 -13.34 -8.38 4.31
CA ASN A 58 -13.28 -9.70 3.67
C ASN A 58 -14.62 -10.12 3.03
N GLU A 59 -15.76 -9.72 3.60
CA GLU A 59 -17.09 -9.86 2.98
C GLU A 59 -17.17 -9.15 1.62
N ARG A 60 -16.43 -8.05 1.44
CA ARG A 60 -16.44 -7.21 0.24
C ARG A 60 -15.23 -7.39 -0.67
N LYS A 61 -14.34 -8.34 -0.38
CA LYS A 61 -13.03 -8.47 -1.04
C LYS A 61 -13.12 -8.52 -2.58
N GLU A 62 -14.09 -9.25 -3.12
CA GLU A 62 -14.24 -9.40 -4.58
C GLU A 62 -14.71 -8.10 -5.23
N ASN A 63 -15.63 -7.38 -4.56
CA ASN A 63 -16.09 -6.07 -5.03
C ASN A 63 -14.98 -5.02 -4.96
N ILE A 64 -14.18 -5.04 -3.89
CA ILE A 64 -12.99 -4.19 -3.74
C ILE A 64 -12.02 -4.45 -4.90
N CYS A 65 -11.64 -5.72 -5.11
CA CYS A 65 -10.69 -6.11 -6.16
C CYS A 65 -11.20 -5.71 -7.56
N SER A 66 -12.46 -5.99 -7.86
CA SER A 66 -13.07 -5.66 -9.15
C SER A 66 -13.14 -4.14 -9.39
N ARG A 67 -13.46 -3.35 -8.36
CA ARG A 67 -13.48 -1.88 -8.44
C ARG A 67 -12.09 -1.31 -8.68
N CYS A 68 -11.08 -1.81 -7.96
CA CYS A 68 -9.69 -1.43 -8.13
C CYS A 68 -9.17 -1.77 -9.53
N GLU A 69 -9.46 -2.98 -10.04
CA GLU A 69 -9.09 -3.38 -11.39
C GLU A 69 -9.75 -2.45 -12.43
N LYS A 70 -11.05 -2.19 -12.31
CA LYS A 70 -11.75 -1.26 -13.21
C LYS A 70 -11.16 0.15 -13.17
N HIS A 71 -10.79 0.66 -11.99
CA HIS A 71 -10.15 1.96 -11.85
C HIS A 71 -8.80 2.01 -12.59
N LEU A 72 -7.95 0.99 -12.43
CA LEU A 72 -6.68 0.89 -13.12
C LEU A 72 -6.85 0.80 -14.64
N GLU A 73 -7.87 0.07 -15.13
CA GLU A 73 -8.17 0.01 -16.56
C GLU A 73 -8.61 1.38 -17.12
N VAL A 74 -9.40 2.15 -16.37
CA VAL A 74 -9.77 3.52 -16.74
C VAL A 74 -8.54 4.43 -16.78
N LEU A 75 -7.67 4.37 -15.76
CA LEU A 75 -6.43 5.16 -15.75
C LEU A 75 -5.51 4.79 -16.92
N LYS A 76 -5.35 3.49 -17.19
CA LYS A 76 -4.57 3.00 -18.33
C LYS A 76 -5.08 3.57 -19.65
N ALA A 77 -6.39 3.49 -19.89
CA ALA A 77 -7.02 4.04 -21.09
C ALA A 77 -6.85 5.57 -21.19
N ALA A 78 -6.99 6.29 -20.08
CA ALA A 78 -6.80 7.74 -20.04
C ALA A 78 -5.36 8.15 -20.41
N TYR A 79 -4.35 7.53 -19.79
CA TYR A 79 -2.95 7.81 -20.12
C TYR A 79 -2.60 7.42 -21.55
N ALA A 80 -3.10 6.29 -22.03
CA ALA A 80 -2.91 5.88 -23.43
C ALA A 80 -3.53 6.89 -24.40
N SER A 81 -4.75 7.39 -24.12
CA SER A 81 -5.41 8.41 -24.94
C SER A 81 -4.67 9.76 -24.95
N ALA A 82 -3.86 10.01 -23.93
CA ALA A 82 -2.96 11.16 -23.85
C ALA A 82 -1.59 10.92 -24.53
N GLY A 83 -1.45 9.84 -25.30
CA GLY A 83 -0.22 9.49 -26.03
C GLY A 83 0.93 9.01 -25.14
N LYS A 84 0.64 8.58 -23.90
CA LYS A 84 1.66 8.05 -22.99
C LYS A 84 1.80 6.55 -23.15
N HIS A 85 3.03 6.05 -23.05
CA HIS A 85 3.26 4.61 -22.88
C HIS A 85 2.95 4.23 -21.43
N VAL A 86 2.12 3.21 -21.26
CA VAL A 86 1.71 2.70 -19.94
C VAL A 86 2.26 1.30 -19.76
N VAL A 87 2.86 1.05 -18.61
CA VAL A 87 3.38 -0.26 -18.23
C VAL A 87 2.55 -0.77 -17.05
N THR A 88 1.91 -1.93 -17.24
CA THR A 88 1.17 -2.62 -16.19
C THR A 88 2.13 -3.53 -15.42
N CYS A 89 2.21 -3.35 -14.10
CA CYS A 89 3.03 -4.17 -13.20
C CYS A 89 2.15 -4.93 -12.22
N ASP A 90 2.31 -6.25 -12.17
CA ASP A 90 1.61 -7.13 -11.23
C ASP A 90 2.61 -7.77 -10.25
N ILE A 91 2.30 -7.71 -8.96
CA ILE A 91 3.07 -8.34 -7.87
C ILE A 91 2.12 -9.10 -6.93
N THR A 92 2.59 -10.17 -6.30
CA THR A 92 1.76 -10.97 -5.37
C THR A 92 2.43 -11.08 -4.02
N SER A 93 1.72 -10.74 -2.94
CA SER A 93 2.28 -10.79 -1.58
C SER A 93 2.64 -12.22 -1.18
N THR A 94 3.86 -12.44 -0.70
CA THR A 94 4.32 -13.72 -0.15
C THR A 94 4.29 -13.74 1.37
N SER A 95 4.48 -12.58 2.00
CA SER A 95 4.23 -12.36 3.42
C SER A 95 3.03 -11.44 3.66
N ARG A 96 2.67 -11.22 4.93
CA ARG A 96 1.67 -10.20 5.30
C ARG A 96 2.27 -8.82 5.04
N VAL A 97 1.44 -7.87 4.64
CA VAL A 97 1.90 -6.51 4.28
C VAL A 97 1.25 -5.50 5.21
N ILE A 98 2.09 -4.63 5.77
CA ILE A 98 1.66 -3.43 6.49
C ILE A 98 2.24 -2.26 5.71
N VAL A 99 1.43 -1.25 5.42
CA VAL A 99 1.87 -0.05 4.70
C VAL A 99 1.30 1.16 5.41
N ASP A 100 2.11 2.21 5.54
CA ASP A 100 1.75 3.46 6.22
C ASP A 100 1.12 3.21 7.60
N ILE A 101 1.95 2.79 8.56
CA ILE A 101 1.53 2.50 9.94
C ILE A 101 0.93 3.75 10.62
N SER A 102 1.19 4.95 10.10
CA SER A 102 0.60 6.21 10.54
C SER A 102 -0.76 6.53 9.92
N SER A 103 -1.24 5.73 8.96
CA SER A 103 -2.51 5.95 8.27
C SER A 103 -3.71 5.88 9.24
N PRO A 104 -4.74 6.71 9.10
CA PRO A 104 -5.86 6.76 10.05
C PRO A 104 -6.79 5.53 10.02
N PHE A 105 -6.80 4.75 8.93
CA PHE A 105 -7.62 3.54 8.88
C PHE A 105 -7.03 2.45 9.77
N ALA A 106 -7.86 1.79 10.57
CA ALA A 106 -7.50 0.81 11.61
C ALA A 106 -6.63 1.34 12.78
N TRP A 107 -6.13 2.58 12.71
CA TRP A 107 -5.30 3.20 13.75
C TRP A 107 -5.97 3.23 15.14
N LEU A 108 -7.29 3.35 15.21
CA LEU A 108 -8.01 3.42 16.49
C LEU A 108 -8.03 2.11 17.29
N ILE A 109 -7.43 1.03 16.79
CA ILE A 109 -7.30 -0.26 17.51
C ILE A 109 -6.16 -0.16 18.53
N ASP A 110 -4.92 -0.04 18.03
CA ASP A 110 -3.68 0.03 18.82
C ASP A 110 -2.64 0.93 18.14
N GLU A 111 -3.08 2.03 17.53
CA GLU A 111 -2.22 3.06 16.91
C GLU A 111 -1.37 2.55 15.74
N VAL A 112 -1.76 1.40 15.17
CA VAL A 112 -1.18 0.84 13.95
C VAL A 112 -2.19 0.95 12.82
N GLY A 113 -1.89 1.88 11.92
CA GLY A 113 -2.65 2.17 10.72
C GLY A 113 -2.40 1.21 9.56
N LEU A 114 -3.27 1.31 8.56
CA LEU A 114 -3.10 0.69 7.26
C LEU A 114 -3.43 1.71 6.16
N ALA A 115 -2.55 1.85 5.17
CA ALA A 115 -2.80 2.69 4.00
C ALA A 115 -4.12 2.30 3.31
N TRP A 116 -5.04 3.25 3.19
CA TRP A 116 -6.39 3.02 2.68
C TRP A 116 -6.83 4.14 1.76
N ASP A 117 -7.24 3.80 0.54
CA ASP A 117 -7.92 4.72 -0.35
C ASP A 117 -9.40 4.78 0.05
N SER A 118 -9.86 5.92 0.54
CA SER A 118 -11.24 6.11 0.98
C SER A 118 -12.24 6.23 -0.18
N LEU A 119 -11.83 6.56 -1.40
CA LEU A 119 -12.70 6.62 -2.58
C LEU A 119 -12.92 5.22 -3.17
N LEU A 120 -11.82 4.48 -3.35
CA LEU A 120 -11.86 3.10 -3.83
C LEU A 120 -12.11 2.09 -2.71
N ASP A 121 -12.21 2.57 -1.46
CA ASP A 121 -12.55 1.83 -0.25
C ASP A 121 -11.79 0.49 -0.21
N ALA A 122 -10.47 0.61 -0.33
CA ALA A 122 -9.52 -0.47 -0.55
C ALA A 122 -8.17 -0.19 0.13
N PRO A 123 -7.44 -1.24 0.57
CA PRO A 123 -6.06 -1.07 1.00
C PRO A 123 -5.16 -0.75 -0.19
N ILE A 124 -4.13 0.07 0.00
CA ILE A 124 -3.17 0.44 -1.04
C ILE A 124 -1.74 0.15 -0.61
N ILE A 125 -0.85 -0.05 -1.58
CA ILE A 125 0.59 -0.05 -1.33
C ILE A 125 1.17 1.23 -1.92
N SER A 126 1.55 2.13 -1.03
CA SER A 126 2.32 3.34 -1.33
C SER A 126 3.82 3.10 -1.20
N GLY A 127 4.62 3.99 -1.80
CA GLY A 127 6.08 3.97 -1.69
C GLY A 127 6.80 3.01 -2.64
N ILE A 128 6.10 2.34 -3.56
CA ILE A 128 6.71 1.46 -4.57
C ILE A 128 7.77 2.20 -5.38
N LYS A 129 7.52 3.43 -5.82
CA LYS A 129 8.51 4.25 -6.55
C LYS A 129 9.82 4.39 -5.77
N GLY A 130 9.74 4.57 -4.45
CA GLY A 130 10.91 4.70 -3.58
C GLY A 130 11.71 3.39 -3.49
N ALA A 131 11.03 2.26 -3.31
CA ALA A 131 11.68 0.94 -3.29
C ALA A 131 12.32 0.59 -4.63
N VAL A 132 11.65 0.88 -5.75
CA VAL A 132 12.17 0.66 -7.10
C VAL A 132 13.34 1.59 -7.41
N ARG A 133 13.28 2.86 -6.99
CA ARG A 133 14.41 3.79 -7.09
C ARG A 133 15.62 3.28 -6.32
N ALA A 134 15.43 2.88 -5.07
CA ALA A 134 16.50 2.32 -4.25
C ALA A 134 17.12 1.11 -4.97
N ALA A 135 16.31 0.16 -5.44
CA ALA A 135 16.82 -0.98 -6.21
C ALA A 135 17.63 -0.55 -7.45
N ALA A 136 17.19 0.48 -8.18
CA ALA A 136 17.93 1.02 -9.32
C ALA A 136 19.27 1.65 -8.92
N GLU A 137 19.33 2.37 -7.80
CA GLU A 137 20.58 2.94 -7.25
C GLU A 137 21.62 1.86 -6.92
N TRP A 138 21.18 0.66 -6.52
CA TRP A 138 22.08 -0.49 -6.31
C TRP A 138 22.53 -1.17 -7.60
N MET A 139 21.83 -0.98 -8.72
CA MET A 139 22.01 -1.76 -9.94
C MET A 139 22.62 -0.99 -11.11
N ASP A 140 22.48 0.33 -11.14
CA ASP A 140 22.76 1.14 -12.32
C ASP A 140 23.42 2.50 -11.98
N ASN A 141 23.83 3.22 -13.01
CA ASN A 141 24.50 4.52 -12.87
C ASN A 141 23.56 5.60 -12.32
N ALA A 142 24.07 6.44 -11.40
CA ALA A 142 23.35 7.57 -10.82
C ALA A 142 22.69 8.50 -11.85
N GLN A 143 23.35 8.84 -12.95
CA GLN A 143 22.79 9.69 -14.02
C GLN A 143 21.55 9.07 -14.66
N LEU A 144 21.57 7.76 -14.87
CA LEU A 144 20.42 7.03 -15.42
C LEU A 144 19.28 6.98 -14.40
N VAL A 145 19.59 6.69 -13.13
CA VAL A 145 18.59 6.66 -12.05
C VAL A 145 17.94 8.03 -11.88
N GLU A 146 18.72 9.10 -11.86
CA GLU A 146 18.22 10.47 -11.77
C GLU A 146 17.27 10.77 -12.94
N ALA A 147 17.65 10.44 -14.18
CA ALA A 147 16.77 10.64 -15.34
C ALA A 147 15.45 9.86 -15.23
N LEU A 148 15.49 8.62 -14.73
CA LEU A 148 14.30 7.78 -14.58
C LEU A 148 13.39 8.29 -13.45
N PHE A 149 13.93 8.63 -12.29
CA PHE A 149 13.17 8.89 -11.05
C PHE A 149 13.05 10.37 -10.69
N GLY A 150 13.77 11.25 -11.38
CA GLY A 150 13.85 12.69 -11.16
C GLY A 150 14.88 13.10 -10.10
N LYS A 151 15.23 14.39 -10.13
CA LYS A 151 16.22 15.03 -9.26
C LYS A 151 15.63 16.28 -8.59
N ALA A 152 15.90 16.47 -7.29
CA ALA A 152 15.24 17.51 -6.49
C ALA A 152 15.80 18.92 -6.73
N LYS A 153 15.03 19.95 -6.32
CA LYS A 153 15.30 21.38 -6.57
C LYS A 153 16.55 21.95 -5.90
N ASP A 154 17.00 21.35 -4.81
CA ASP A 154 18.15 21.86 -4.05
C ASP A 154 19.50 21.47 -4.68
N GLU A 155 19.45 20.77 -5.81
CA GLU A 155 20.59 20.39 -6.63
C GLU A 155 20.63 21.28 -7.89
N LYS A 156 21.84 21.55 -8.40
CA LYS A 156 22.08 22.51 -9.49
C LYS A 156 21.32 22.22 -10.80
N GLU A 157 20.70 21.03 -10.95
CA GLU A 157 20.04 20.55 -12.17
C GLU A 157 18.77 19.73 -11.86
N ALA A 158 17.79 20.38 -11.23
CA ALA A 158 16.50 19.78 -10.92
C ALA A 158 15.71 19.41 -12.19
N HIS A 159 15.21 18.18 -12.27
CA HIS A 159 14.42 17.74 -13.41
C HIS A 159 13.36 16.72 -13.02
N LEU A 160 12.31 16.68 -13.85
CA LEU A 160 11.18 15.79 -13.66
C LEU A 160 11.53 14.36 -14.08
N SER A 161 10.88 13.42 -13.40
CA SER A 161 11.05 11.99 -13.60
C SER A 161 10.49 11.52 -14.93
N LEU A 162 11.23 10.69 -15.66
CA LEU A 162 10.69 9.99 -16.83
C LEU A 162 9.57 9.01 -16.44
N LEU A 163 9.62 8.46 -15.22
CA LEU A 163 8.69 7.46 -14.71
C LEU A 163 7.73 8.02 -13.65
N SER A 164 6.44 8.01 -13.96
CA SER A 164 5.38 8.25 -12.97
C SER A 164 4.79 6.91 -12.52
N PHE A 165 4.56 6.75 -11.22
CA PHE A 165 3.99 5.53 -10.64
C PHE A 165 2.60 5.85 -10.07
N THR A 166 1.63 4.96 -10.28
CA THR A 166 0.42 4.97 -9.47
C THR A 166 0.63 4.21 -8.17
N GLU A 167 -0.28 4.40 -7.22
CA GLU A 167 -0.43 3.46 -6.10
C GLU A 167 -0.73 2.05 -6.62
N ALA A 168 -0.34 1.02 -5.85
CA ALA A 168 -0.73 -0.34 -6.16
C ALA A 168 -2.01 -0.75 -5.43
N TYR A 169 -2.95 -1.28 -6.19
CA TYR A 169 -4.25 -1.70 -5.69
C TYR A 169 -4.42 -3.22 -5.78
N PRO A 170 -5.19 -3.83 -4.86
CA PRO A 170 -5.48 -5.24 -4.93
C PRO A 170 -6.42 -5.50 -6.12
N VAL A 171 -6.03 -6.39 -7.02
CA VAL A 171 -6.85 -6.81 -8.17
C VAL A 171 -7.36 -8.24 -8.01
N LYS A 172 -6.77 -9.01 -7.09
CA LYS A 172 -7.22 -10.37 -6.76
C LYS A 172 -6.75 -10.76 -5.38
N SER A 173 -7.57 -11.48 -4.61
CA SER A 173 -7.13 -12.16 -3.40
C SER A 173 -7.59 -13.61 -3.42
N ARG A 174 -6.66 -14.55 -3.27
CA ARG A 174 -7.00 -15.98 -3.20
C ARG A 174 -7.77 -16.32 -1.93
N ASN A 175 -7.41 -15.68 -0.82
CA ASN A 175 -7.95 -15.94 0.51
C ASN A 175 -8.64 -14.65 1.02
N GLU A 176 -8.59 -14.38 2.32
CA GLU A 176 -8.93 -13.08 2.88
C GLU A 176 -8.03 -11.98 2.30
N LEU A 177 -8.57 -10.78 2.11
CA LEU A 177 -7.81 -9.60 1.70
C LEU A 177 -6.98 -9.05 2.86
N ILE A 178 -7.56 -9.05 4.07
CA ILE A 178 -6.90 -8.61 5.30
C ILE A 178 -6.99 -9.68 6.39
N VAL A 179 -6.03 -9.65 7.31
CA VAL A 179 -5.94 -10.55 8.47
C VAL A 179 -5.65 -9.76 9.73
N ARG A 180 -6.06 -10.33 10.86
CA ARG A 180 -5.64 -9.85 12.18
C ARG A 180 -4.22 -10.30 12.44
N ASP A 181 -3.43 -9.45 13.08
CA ASP A 181 -2.08 -9.78 13.49
C ASP A 181 -1.74 -9.14 14.84
N VAL A 182 -0.69 -9.65 15.47
CA VAL A 182 -0.21 -9.17 16.77
C VAL A 182 1.31 -9.12 16.78
N ILE A 183 1.86 -8.01 17.27
CA ILE A 183 3.26 -7.89 17.63
C ILE A 183 3.32 -7.69 19.14
N THR A 184 4.18 -8.44 19.83
CA THR A 184 4.35 -8.34 21.28
C THR A 184 5.78 -7.92 21.58
N PRO A 185 6.10 -6.61 21.64
CA PRO A 185 7.38 -6.17 22.15
C PRO A 185 7.54 -6.64 23.59
N MET A 186 8.68 -7.27 23.87
CA MET A 186 9.03 -7.77 25.21
C MET A 186 9.88 -6.77 25.99
N TYR A 187 10.70 -6.00 25.26
CA TYR A 187 11.63 -5.02 25.80
C TYR A 187 11.35 -3.64 25.19
N SER A 188 11.47 -2.58 25.98
CA SER A 188 11.32 -1.20 25.54
C SER A 188 12.46 -0.35 26.06
N LEU A 189 13.18 0.30 25.15
CA LEU A 189 14.21 1.28 25.49
C LEU A 189 13.61 2.50 26.21
N GLU A 190 12.43 2.96 25.78
CA GLU A 190 11.74 4.11 26.37
C GLU A 190 11.30 3.84 27.82
N ARG A 191 10.89 2.61 28.12
CA ARG A 191 10.47 2.21 29.48
C ARG A 191 11.62 1.64 30.33
N GLY A 192 12.84 1.56 29.79
CA GLY A 192 13.99 0.98 30.50
C GLY A 192 13.85 -0.51 30.81
N THR A 193 13.03 -1.24 30.06
CA THR A 193 12.73 -2.66 30.25
C THR A 193 13.61 -3.54 29.36
N VAL A 194 14.91 -3.26 29.29
CA VAL A 194 15.87 -4.06 28.48
C VAL A 194 16.35 -5.31 29.23
N GLU A 195 16.25 -5.29 30.56
CA GLU A 195 16.66 -6.38 31.44
C GLU A 195 15.57 -7.44 31.54
N GLU A 196 15.95 -8.73 31.55
CA GLU A 196 15.00 -9.85 31.52
C GLU A 196 13.96 -9.81 32.65
N HIS A 197 14.38 -9.44 33.86
CA HIS A 197 13.48 -9.33 35.01
C HIS A 197 12.47 -8.18 34.92
N ARG A 198 12.61 -7.30 33.92
CA ARG A 198 11.73 -6.17 33.63
C ARG A 198 10.96 -6.35 32.32
N ALA A 199 11.12 -7.49 31.64
CA ALA A 199 10.42 -7.78 30.40
C ALA A 199 8.90 -7.71 30.63
N GLU A 200 8.21 -6.91 29.83
CA GLU A 200 6.77 -6.67 29.95
C GLU A 200 6.13 -6.87 28.57
N PRO A 201 5.63 -8.08 28.27
CA PRO A 201 4.97 -8.35 27.01
C PRO A 201 3.80 -7.40 26.80
N THR A 202 3.85 -6.58 25.75
CA THR A 202 2.77 -5.64 25.42
C THR A 202 2.17 -5.99 24.05
N PRO A 203 1.11 -6.81 23.98
CA PRO A 203 0.49 -7.16 22.70
C PRO A 203 -0.10 -5.92 22.01
N VAL A 204 0.29 -5.71 20.75
CA VAL A 204 -0.21 -4.66 19.85
C VAL A 204 -0.98 -5.35 18.73
N ASN A 205 -2.30 -5.20 18.71
CA ASN A 205 -3.18 -5.84 17.74
C ASN A 205 -3.42 -4.91 16.54
N PHE A 206 -3.32 -5.44 15.33
CA PHE A 206 -3.54 -4.63 14.14
C PHE A 206 -4.06 -5.46 12.97
N ILE A 207 -4.39 -4.74 11.90
CA ILE A 207 -4.83 -5.33 10.63
C ILE A 207 -3.67 -5.26 9.65
N ALA A 208 -3.37 -6.38 9.00
CA ALA A 208 -2.43 -6.46 7.90
C ALA A 208 -3.13 -6.96 6.63
N ILE A 209 -2.58 -6.62 5.47
CA ILE A 209 -2.97 -7.25 4.20
C ILE A 209 -2.44 -8.68 4.21
N ASN A 210 -3.26 -9.64 3.76
CA ASN A 210 -2.91 -11.05 3.78
C ASN A 210 -1.85 -11.40 2.72
N LYS A 211 -1.26 -12.58 2.87
CA LYS A 211 -0.46 -13.21 1.81
C LYS A 211 -1.35 -13.71 0.67
N GLY A 212 -0.80 -13.75 -0.54
CA GLY A 212 -1.50 -14.22 -1.74
C GLY A 212 -2.48 -13.19 -2.33
N VAL A 213 -2.32 -11.92 -1.96
CA VAL A 213 -3.04 -10.80 -2.57
C VAL A 213 -2.21 -10.29 -3.74
N LYS A 214 -2.81 -10.28 -4.92
CA LYS A 214 -2.22 -9.75 -6.15
C LYS A 214 -2.52 -8.26 -6.23
N PHE A 215 -1.47 -7.46 -6.31
CA PHE A 215 -1.52 -6.03 -6.51
C PHE A 215 -1.13 -5.67 -7.94
N ARG A 216 -1.75 -4.63 -8.46
CA ARG A 216 -1.43 -4.01 -9.74
C ARG A 216 -1.18 -2.53 -9.57
N PHE A 217 -0.15 -2.03 -10.22
CA PHE A 217 0.10 -0.60 -10.40
C PHE A 217 0.50 -0.32 -11.85
N LEU A 218 0.40 0.95 -12.24
CA LEU A 218 0.81 1.42 -13.54
C LEU A 218 2.09 2.24 -13.40
N VAL A 219 2.99 2.09 -14.36
CA VAL A 219 4.13 2.97 -14.56
C VAL A 219 3.93 3.69 -15.89
N ILE A 220 3.85 5.01 -15.84
CA ILE A 220 3.63 5.87 -16.99
C ILE A 220 4.99 6.41 -17.41
N LEU A 221 5.34 6.17 -18.67
CA LEU A 221 6.54 6.72 -19.29
C LEU A 221 6.16 8.05 -19.91
N ASN A 222 6.75 9.11 -19.37
CA ASN A 222 6.48 10.47 -19.82
C ASN A 222 7.33 10.79 -21.06
N SER A 223 6.94 10.29 -22.23
CA SER A 223 7.68 10.44 -23.50
C SER A 223 8.10 11.89 -23.80
N ASP A 224 7.30 12.88 -23.45
CA ASP A 224 7.62 14.30 -23.63
C ASP A 224 8.91 14.73 -22.91
N TYR A 225 9.29 14.03 -21.82
CA TYR A 225 10.54 14.26 -21.11
C TYR A 225 11.69 13.48 -21.71
N TYR A 226 11.43 12.32 -22.31
CA TYR A 226 12.45 11.55 -23.02
C TYR A 226 13.14 12.42 -24.08
N GLU A 227 12.37 13.20 -24.83
CA GLU A 227 12.93 14.07 -25.86
C GLU A 227 13.85 15.17 -25.32
N LYS A 228 13.64 15.59 -24.08
CA LYS A 228 14.42 16.64 -23.39
C LYS A 228 15.67 16.10 -22.71
N LEU A 229 15.87 14.78 -22.67
CA LEU A 229 17.08 14.18 -22.11
C LEU A 229 18.31 14.48 -22.96
N THR A 230 19.47 14.61 -22.31
CA THR A 230 20.75 14.77 -22.99
C THR A 230 21.09 13.54 -23.83
N SER A 231 21.92 13.72 -24.87
CA SER A 231 22.41 12.61 -25.71
C SER A 231 23.04 11.49 -24.90
N ASP A 232 23.76 11.84 -23.84
CA ASP A 232 24.48 10.90 -23.00
C ASP A 232 23.50 10.02 -22.22
N VAL A 233 22.43 10.60 -21.67
CA VAL A 233 21.39 9.84 -20.98
C VAL A 233 20.57 8.99 -21.98
N LYS A 234 20.26 9.52 -23.17
CA LYS A 234 19.62 8.73 -24.24
C LYS A 234 20.48 7.53 -24.62
N SER A 235 21.81 7.68 -24.67
CA SER A 235 22.74 6.58 -24.95
C SER A 235 22.72 5.48 -23.88
N LEU A 236 22.54 5.85 -22.60
CA LEU A 236 22.40 4.91 -21.47
C LEU A 236 21.07 4.15 -21.49
N LEU A 237 20.01 4.78 -22.02
CA LEU A 237 18.70 4.14 -22.24
C LEU A 237 18.70 3.28 -23.50
N GLY A 238 19.61 3.53 -24.44
CA GLY A 238 19.73 2.86 -25.72
C GLY A 238 18.66 3.28 -26.73
N GLU A 239 18.82 2.87 -27.99
CA GLU A 239 18.00 3.36 -29.11
C GLU A 239 16.58 2.77 -29.14
N ASN A 240 16.33 1.66 -28.45
CA ASN A 240 15.05 0.94 -28.47
C ASN A 240 14.11 1.40 -27.33
N TYR A 241 13.74 2.68 -27.35
CA TYR A 241 12.74 3.24 -26.45
C TYR A 241 11.32 2.94 -26.97
N PRO A 242 10.35 2.57 -26.10
CA PRO A 242 10.42 2.44 -24.63
C PRO A 242 10.91 1.07 -24.09
N GLN A 243 11.16 0.07 -24.95
CA GLN A 243 11.39 -1.33 -24.54
C GLN A 243 12.59 -1.51 -23.60
N ASN A 244 13.69 -0.79 -23.82
CA ASN A 244 14.85 -0.84 -22.94
C ASN A 244 14.54 -0.35 -21.52
N VAL A 245 13.70 0.68 -21.40
CA VAL A 245 13.25 1.21 -20.11
C VAL A 245 12.39 0.19 -19.40
N VAL A 246 11.49 -0.50 -20.12
CA VAL A 246 10.66 -1.57 -19.56
C VAL A 246 11.51 -2.73 -19.06
N SER A 247 12.53 -3.14 -19.82
CA SER A 247 13.46 -4.22 -19.42
C SER A 247 14.26 -3.87 -18.16
N LYS A 248 14.71 -2.62 -18.02
CA LYS A 248 15.35 -2.13 -16.79
C LYS A 248 14.37 -2.07 -15.63
N LEU A 249 13.18 -1.53 -15.87
CA LEU A 249 12.12 -1.42 -14.86
C LEU A 249 11.72 -2.80 -14.32
N GLU A 250 11.63 -3.82 -15.18
CA GLU A 250 11.37 -5.21 -14.75
C GLU A 250 12.38 -5.68 -13.70
N LYS A 251 13.68 -5.46 -13.98
CA LYS A 251 14.76 -5.84 -13.07
C LYS A 251 14.69 -5.07 -11.75
N TYR A 252 14.45 -3.76 -11.80
CA TYR A 252 14.34 -2.92 -10.60
C TYR A 252 13.13 -3.30 -9.76
N VAL A 253 11.95 -3.49 -10.37
CA VAL A 253 10.73 -3.91 -9.67
C VAL A 253 10.96 -5.27 -9.04
N LYS A 254 11.52 -6.23 -9.77
CA LYS A 254 11.83 -7.56 -9.24
C LYS A 254 12.74 -7.49 -8.02
N LYS A 255 13.87 -6.79 -8.09
CA LYS A 255 14.78 -6.62 -6.95
C LYS A 255 14.11 -5.91 -5.78
N ALA A 256 13.35 -4.84 -6.04
CA ALA A 256 12.66 -4.09 -5.00
C ALA A 256 11.67 -4.95 -4.22
N VAL A 257 10.87 -5.78 -4.91
CA VAL A 257 9.78 -6.51 -4.25
C VAL A 257 10.19 -7.89 -3.72
N GLU A 258 11.23 -8.51 -4.30
CA GLU A 258 11.71 -9.84 -3.90
C GLU A 258 12.88 -9.78 -2.90
N GLU A 259 13.75 -8.77 -2.96
CA GLU A 259 14.94 -8.68 -2.10
C GLU A 259 14.85 -7.58 -1.02
N ILE A 260 14.29 -6.40 -1.35
CA ILE A 260 14.24 -5.26 -0.42
C ILE A 260 12.95 -5.28 0.42
N GLY A 261 11.82 -5.59 -0.22
CA GLY A 261 10.49 -5.48 0.36
C GLY A 261 9.89 -4.08 0.26
N VAL A 262 8.56 -4.00 0.36
CA VAL A 262 7.79 -2.76 0.26
C VAL A 262 6.82 -2.66 1.43
N GLY A 263 6.78 -1.48 2.06
CA GLY A 263 5.92 -1.20 3.21
C GLY A 263 6.69 -1.09 4.53
N GLY A 264 5.99 -1.31 5.64
CA GLY A 264 6.54 -1.26 6.99
C GLY A 264 7.06 -2.60 7.48
N LYS A 265 8.04 -2.56 8.40
CA LYS A 265 8.61 -3.73 9.09
C LYS A 265 9.16 -4.82 8.15
N THR A 266 9.76 -4.42 7.02
CA THR A 266 10.35 -5.36 6.04
C THR A 266 11.46 -6.21 6.62
N SER A 267 12.29 -5.64 7.51
CA SER A 267 13.33 -6.37 8.25
C SER A 267 12.78 -7.44 9.20
N SER A 268 11.50 -7.37 9.58
CA SER A 268 10.82 -8.37 10.42
C SER A 268 9.98 -9.37 9.61
N GLY A 269 10.13 -9.39 8.28
CA GLY A 269 9.48 -10.36 7.38
C GLY A 269 8.13 -9.93 6.80
N TYR A 270 7.71 -8.67 6.99
CA TYR A 270 6.51 -8.12 6.33
C TYR A 270 6.85 -7.55 4.95
N GLY A 271 5.85 -7.39 4.09
CA GLY A 271 6.01 -6.62 2.85
C GLY A 271 6.90 -7.28 1.79
N SER A 272 6.97 -8.61 1.77
CA SER A 272 7.65 -9.37 0.71
C SER A 272 6.65 -9.78 -0.36
N PHE A 273 7.09 -9.76 -1.62
CA PHE A 273 6.26 -10.13 -2.76
C PHE A 273 7.04 -11.01 -3.74
N THR A 274 6.31 -11.53 -4.72
CA THR A 274 6.86 -12.14 -5.94
C THR A 274 6.46 -11.29 -7.13
N PHE A 275 7.42 -11.03 -8.01
CA PHE A 275 7.15 -10.37 -9.27
C PHE A 275 6.32 -11.31 -10.16
N THR A 276 5.17 -10.84 -10.66
CA THR A 276 4.26 -11.67 -11.45
C THR A 276 4.38 -11.38 -12.95
N SER A 277 4.26 -10.11 -13.35
CA SER A 277 4.41 -9.72 -14.75
C SER A 277 4.60 -8.22 -14.90
N ILE A 278 5.29 -7.84 -15.98
CA ILE A 278 5.34 -6.49 -16.50
C ILE A 278 4.86 -6.52 -17.96
N LYS A 279 4.03 -5.57 -18.37
CA LYS A 279 3.52 -5.48 -19.74
C LYS A 279 3.52 -4.05 -20.20
N LEU A 280 4.18 -3.78 -21.32
CA LEU A 280 4.02 -2.53 -22.04
C LEU A 280 2.68 -2.60 -22.80
N GLU A 281 1.79 -1.69 -22.47
CA GLU A 281 0.47 -1.60 -23.09
C GLU A 281 0.62 -0.77 -24.38
N GLY A 282 0.17 -1.34 -25.50
CA GLY A 282 0.52 -0.90 -26.85
C GLY A 282 0.05 0.51 -27.22
N GLU A 283 0.82 1.12 -28.12
CA GLU A 283 0.60 2.42 -28.75
C GLU A 283 -0.85 2.58 -29.22
N VAL A 284 -1.51 3.64 -28.74
CA VAL A 284 -2.69 4.13 -29.45
C VAL A 284 -2.19 4.59 -30.81
N LYS A 285 -2.42 3.76 -31.83
CA LYS A 285 -2.36 4.22 -33.22
C LYS A 285 -3.31 5.41 -33.32
N ALA A 286 -2.74 6.60 -33.46
CA ALA A 286 -3.46 7.80 -33.88
C ALA A 286 -4.12 7.55 -35.23
#